data_AF-A0A1M5BV29-F1
#
_entry.id   AF-A0A1M5BV29-F1
#
_cell.length_a   1.000
_cell.length_b   1.000
_cell.length_c   1.000
_cell.angle_alpha   90.00
_cell.angle_beta   90.00
_cell.angle_gamma   90.00
#
_symmetry.space_group_name_H-M   'P 1'
#
loop_
_entity.id
_entity.type
_entity.pdbx_description
1 polymer ?
#
loop_
_entity_poly.entity_id
_entity_poly.type
_entity_poly.pdbx_seq_one_letter_code
_entity_poly.pdbx_strand_id
1 'polypeptide(L)'
;MDKLLFVFKEIYLYQLCKKSIPDFIRFVLMTNYYTHQGNVDLIGINRELSEAIEEDIIHYDLGYYFAVKNQNNEIIGGIKAIEMDKVLLSDFLSNRNIKTDIVTLDAPHVWLIGRFVVDSRVFAKNKYLLPYRNSVYKLLMLEVIGLLKNNPQDLLIAEIDICLLRKFRLLNIVMTQIGKPRLLYGSYASLACIRIKDLMQFYNANSDLTKKMQFYVS
;
A
#
# COMPACT_ATOMS: atom_id res chain seq x y z
N MET A 1 -18.15 -7.99 5.77
CA MET A 1 -17.32 -9.05 5.15
C MET A 1 -16.42 -8.38 4.13
N ASP A 2 -15.27 -8.98 3.81
CA ASP A 2 -14.42 -8.46 2.73
C ASP A 2 -15.19 -8.46 1.40
N LYS A 3 -14.99 -7.43 0.59
CA LYS A 3 -15.61 -7.30 -0.72
C LYS A 3 -14.61 -7.74 -1.77
N LEU A 4 -14.90 -8.82 -2.49
CA LEU A 4 -14.14 -9.22 -3.67
C LEU A 4 -14.33 -8.14 -4.74
N LEU A 5 -13.22 -7.56 -5.21
CA LEU A 5 -13.24 -6.57 -6.29
C LEU A 5 -12.90 -7.22 -7.62
N PHE A 6 -12.01 -8.21 -7.61
CA PHE A 6 -11.39 -8.69 -8.82
C PHE A 6 -10.74 -10.07 -8.66
N VAL A 7 -10.75 -10.86 -9.74
CA VAL A 7 -10.11 -12.17 -9.84
C VAL A 7 -9.21 -12.20 -11.06
N PHE A 8 -7.90 -12.44 -10.88
CA PHE A 8 -6.95 -12.71 -11.96
C PHE A 8 -6.28 -14.05 -11.79
N LYS A 9 -6.72 -15.02 -12.60
CA LYS A 9 -6.19 -16.38 -12.56
C LYS A 9 -6.27 -16.92 -11.13
N GLU A 10 -5.14 -17.06 -10.45
CA GLU A 10 -5.04 -17.62 -9.10
C GLU A 10 -4.91 -16.56 -7.99
N ILE A 11 -5.05 -15.28 -8.33
CA ILE A 11 -4.99 -14.17 -7.37
C ILE A 11 -6.31 -13.40 -7.32
N TYR A 12 -6.69 -12.98 -6.13
CA TYR A 12 -7.99 -12.42 -5.80
C TYR A 12 -7.79 -11.12 -5.03
N LEU A 13 -8.29 -10.01 -5.55
CA LEU A 13 -8.16 -8.70 -4.92
C LEU A 13 -9.43 -8.38 -4.14
N TYR A 14 -9.26 -8.08 -2.86
CA TYR A 14 -10.33 -7.74 -1.94
C TYR A 14 -10.14 -6.33 -1.40
N GLN A 15 -11.26 -5.62 -1.24
CA GLN A 15 -11.37 -4.54 -0.26
C GLN A 15 -11.71 -5.17 1.09
N LEU A 16 -10.85 -4.96 2.07
CA LEU A 16 -10.99 -5.54 3.40
C LEU A 16 -12.02 -4.81 4.23
N CYS A 17 -12.74 -5.57 5.07
CA CYS A 17 -13.58 -5.00 6.11
C CYS A 17 -12.82 -4.81 7.43
N LYS A 18 -13.35 -3.99 8.35
CA LYS A 18 -12.71 -3.67 9.65
C LYS A 18 -12.29 -4.91 10.46
N LYS A 19 -13.06 -6.00 10.37
CA LYS A 19 -12.76 -7.28 11.06
C LYS A 19 -11.49 -7.98 10.55
N SER A 20 -11.07 -7.69 9.32
CA SER A 20 -9.90 -8.31 8.68
C SER A 20 -8.60 -7.52 8.90
N ILE A 21 -8.68 -6.35 9.53
CA ILE A 21 -7.52 -5.48 9.79
C ILE A 21 -6.45 -6.19 10.65
N PRO A 22 -6.77 -6.91 11.73
CA PRO A 22 -5.75 -7.61 12.51
C PRO A 22 -4.89 -8.57 11.68
N ASP A 23 -5.50 -9.37 10.81
CA ASP A 23 -4.78 -10.33 9.96
C ASP A 23 -3.98 -9.63 8.86
N PHE A 24 -4.52 -8.56 8.30
CA PHE A 24 -3.81 -7.71 7.34
C PHE A 24 -2.55 -7.08 7.93
N ILE A 25 -2.64 -6.48 9.11
CA ILE A 25 -1.48 -5.84 9.77
C ILE A 25 -0.45 -6.88 10.19
N ARG A 26 -0.88 -8.05 10.70
CA ARG A 26 0.03 -9.17 10.97
C ARG A 26 0.78 -9.57 9.70
N PHE A 27 0.10 -9.74 8.57
CA PHE A 27 0.74 -10.04 7.29
C PHE A 27 1.80 -8.98 6.90
N VAL A 28 1.47 -7.70 7.01
CA VAL A 28 2.37 -6.58 6.65
C VAL A 28 3.64 -6.60 7.49
N LEU A 29 3.51 -6.65 8.82
CA LEU A 29 4.66 -6.63 9.73
C LEU A 29 5.54 -7.85 9.53
N MET A 30 4.94 -9.05 9.51
CA MET A 30 5.68 -10.29 9.29
C MET A 30 6.47 -10.22 7.99
N THR A 31 5.84 -9.78 6.90
CA THR A 31 6.52 -9.71 5.59
C THR A 31 7.67 -8.70 5.59
N ASN A 32 7.50 -7.53 6.23
CA ASN A 32 8.59 -6.54 6.33
C ASN A 32 9.77 -7.07 7.13
N TYR A 33 9.53 -7.61 8.33
CA TYR A 33 10.59 -8.17 9.17
C TYR A 33 11.34 -9.29 8.46
N TYR A 34 10.62 -10.23 7.83
CA TYR A 34 11.28 -11.29 7.07
C TYR A 34 12.08 -10.76 5.89
N THR A 35 11.57 -9.76 5.17
CA THR A 35 12.23 -9.22 3.97
C THR A 35 13.53 -8.49 4.31
N HIS A 36 13.57 -7.81 5.46
CA HIS A 36 14.69 -6.91 5.81
C HIS A 36 15.62 -7.45 6.90
N GLN A 37 15.13 -8.33 7.77
CA GLN A 37 15.91 -8.87 8.91
C GLN A 37 16.15 -10.38 8.81
N GLY A 38 15.52 -11.07 7.85
CA GLY A 38 15.71 -12.51 7.59
C GLY A 38 15.03 -13.43 8.62
N ASN A 39 14.82 -12.97 9.85
CA ASN A 39 14.11 -13.66 10.92
C ASN A 39 13.08 -12.72 11.58
N VAL A 40 12.08 -13.30 12.23
CA VAL A 40 11.11 -12.56 13.05
C VAL A 40 11.30 -12.97 14.50
N ASP A 41 11.64 -12.00 15.35
CA ASP A 41 11.50 -12.16 16.80
C ASP A 41 10.03 -11.93 17.18
N LEU A 42 9.27 -13.02 17.29
CA LEU A 42 7.84 -12.99 17.58
C LEU A 42 7.51 -12.33 18.92
N ILE A 43 8.43 -12.37 19.90
CA ILE A 43 8.22 -11.77 21.21
C ILE A 43 8.42 -10.25 21.10
N GLY A 44 9.43 -9.82 20.36
CA GLY A 44 9.73 -8.40 20.13
C GLY A 44 8.66 -7.64 19.34
N ILE A 45 7.98 -8.30 18.39
CA ILE A 45 7.01 -7.62 17.51
C ILE A 45 5.60 -7.46 18.12
N ASN A 46 5.26 -8.16 19.21
CA ASN A 46 3.88 -8.19 19.70
C ASN A 46 3.33 -6.82 20.12
N ARG A 47 4.18 -5.97 20.71
CA ARG A 47 3.79 -4.61 21.06
C ARG A 47 3.55 -3.77 19.81
N GLU A 48 4.50 -3.78 18.87
CA GLU A 48 4.39 -3.04 17.61
C GLU A 48 3.20 -3.51 16.76
N LEU A 49 2.90 -4.81 16.77
CA LEU A 49 1.73 -5.38 16.14
C LEU A 49 0.43 -4.87 16.76
N SER A 50 0.34 -4.87 18.10
CA SER A 50 -0.84 -4.37 18.80
C SER A 50 -1.08 -2.89 18.53
N GLU A 51 -0.02 -2.07 18.62
CA GLU A 51 -0.05 -0.63 18.34
C GLU A 51 -0.48 -0.35 16.89
N ALA A 52 0.08 -1.08 15.91
CA ALA A 52 -0.27 -0.92 14.50
C ALA A 52 -1.72 -1.36 14.21
N ILE A 53 -2.21 -2.41 14.87
CA ILE A 53 -3.61 -2.86 14.73
C ILE A 53 -4.55 -1.80 15.30
N GLU A 54 -4.26 -1.26 16.49
CA GLU A 54 -5.07 -0.23 17.12
C GLU A 54 -5.11 1.05 16.25
N GLU A 55 -3.95 1.51 15.78
CA GLU A 55 -3.83 2.63 14.85
C GLU A 55 -4.72 2.42 13.61
N ASP A 56 -4.65 1.25 12.97
CA ASP A 56 -5.40 0.97 11.75
C ASP A 56 -6.90 0.74 11.99
N ILE A 57 -7.31 0.26 13.16
CA ILE A 57 -8.72 0.15 13.54
C ILE A 57 -9.35 1.53 13.77
N ILE A 58 -8.62 2.44 14.42
CA ILE A 58 -9.07 3.82 14.68
C ILE A 58 -9.28 4.56 13.37
N HIS A 59 -8.32 4.46 12.44
CA HIS A 59 -8.37 5.17 11.16
C HIS A 59 -9.11 4.40 10.06
N TYR A 60 -9.72 3.26 10.36
CA TYR A 60 -10.32 2.39 9.34
C TYR A 60 -11.37 3.13 8.49
N ASP A 61 -12.22 3.92 9.14
CA ASP A 61 -13.35 4.60 8.52
C ASP A 61 -12.93 5.83 7.68
N LEU A 62 -11.63 6.18 7.70
CA LEU A 62 -11.04 7.27 6.92
C LEU A 62 -10.51 6.82 5.55
N GLY A 63 -10.65 5.53 5.20
CA GLY A 63 -10.09 5.07 3.95
C GLY A 63 -10.35 3.62 3.57
N TYR A 64 -9.43 3.09 2.79
CA TYR A 64 -9.55 1.84 2.07
C TYR A 64 -8.35 0.96 2.34
N TYR A 65 -8.65 -0.32 2.56
CA TYR A 65 -7.67 -1.37 2.79
C TYR A 65 -7.86 -2.41 1.71
N PHE A 66 -6.79 -2.74 0.99
CA PHE A 66 -6.83 -3.73 -0.07
C PHE A 66 -5.82 -4.84 0.21
N ALA A 67 -6.25 -6.07 -0.07
CA ALA A 67 -5.38 -7.24 -0.02
C ALA A 67 -5.55 -8.07 -1.28
N VAL A 68 -4.43 -8.57 -1.79
CA VAL A 68 -4.43 -9.65 -2.77
C VAL A 68 -4.25 -10.96 -2.02
N LYS A 69 -5.13 -11.91 -2.27
CA LYS A 69 -5.09 -13.27 -1.72
C LYS A 69 -4.82 -14.28 -2.84
N ASN A 70 -4.21 -15.41 -2.51
CA ASN A 70 -4.10 -16.53 -3.44
C ASN A 70 -5.32 -17.48 -3.30
N GLN A 71 -5.31 -18.57 -4.07
CA GLN A 71 -6.33 -19.62 -4.04
C GLN A 71 -6.50 -20.34 -2.68
N ASN A 72 -5.49 -20.29 -1.80
CA ASN A 72 -5.57 -20.80 -0.43
C ASN A 72 -6.11 -19.75 0.56
N ASN A 73 -6.61 -18.61 0.07
CA ASN A 73 -7.06 -17.46 0.85
C ASN A 73 -5.93 -16.82 1.69
N GLU A 74 -4.66 -17.08 1.37
CA GLU A 74 -3.51 -16.46 2.02
C GLU A 74 -3.26 -15.08 1.43
N ILE A 75 -3.03 -14.07 2.27
CA ILE A 75 -2.65 -12.73 1.81
C ILE A 75 -1.24 -12.79 1.22
N ILE A 76 -1.08 -12.30 -0.01
CA ILE A 76 0.20 -12.26 -0.74
C ILE A 76 0.65 -10.83 -1.07
N GLY A 77 -0.22 -9.85 -0.87
CA GLY A 77 0.09 -8.44 -1.00
C GLY A 77 -1.00 -7.56 -0.38
N GLY A 78 -0.64 -6.33 -0.07
CA GLY A 78 -1.50 -5.40 0.65
C GLY A 78 -1.13 -3.95 0.45
N ILE A 79 -2.11 -3.06 0.56
CA ILE A 79 -1.93 -1.60 0.60
C ILE A 79 -3.11 -0.98 1.38
N LYS A 80 -2.85 0.15 2.01
CA LYS A 80 -3.86 1.03 2.60
C LYS A 80 -3.77 2.41 1.94
N ALA A 81 -4.92 3.06 1.78
CA ALA A 81 -5.03 4.48 1.44
C ALA A 81 -6.02 5.15 2.38
N ILE A 82 -5.64 6.23 3.06
CA ILE A 82 -6.54 7.03 3.90
C ILE A 82 -6.54 8.49 3.46
N GLU A 83 -7.71 9.12 3.54
CA GLU A 83 -7.81 10.56 3.37
C GLU A 83 -7.38 11.25 4.66
N MET A 84 -6.47 12.21 4.55
CA MET A 84 -5.92 12.94 5.67
C MET A 84 -6.58 14.31 5.71
N ASP A 85 -7.34 14.58 6.77
CA ASP A 85 -7.72 15.96 7.06
C ASP A 85 -6.49 16.79 7.47
N LYS A 86 -6.68 18.11 7.58
CA LYS A 86 -5.58 19.03 7.89
C LYS A 86 -4.94 18.79 9.26
N VAL A 87 -5.73 18.39 10.26
CA VAL A 87 -5.27 18.15 11.63
C VAL A 87 -4.43 16.88 11.67
N LEU A 88 -4.99 15.78 11.16
CA LEU A 88 -4.32 14.49 11.08
C LEU A 88 -3.04 14.56 10.24
N LEU A 89 -3.06 15.29 9.13
CA LEU A 89 -1.88 15.52 8.30
C LEU A 89 -0.79 16.29 9.06
N SER A 90 -1.17 17.37 9.75
CA SER A 90 -0.25 18.18 10.55
C SER A 90 0.42 17.34 11.64
N ASP A 91 -0.34 16.56 12.39
CA ASP A 91 0.17 15.67 13.43
C ASP A 91 1.08 14.59 12.84
N PHE A 92 0.66 13.98 11.72
CA PHE A 92 1.43 12.97 11.02
C PHE A 92 2.80 13.46 10.54
N LEU A 93 2.87 14.67 9.95
CA LEU A 93 4.11 15.28 9.47
C LEU A 93 4.99 15.77 10.62
N SER A 94 4.39 16.34 11.67
CA SER A 94 5.10 16.83 12.86
C SER A 94 5.79 15.69 13.60
N ASN A 95 5.08 14.57 13.81
CA ASN A 95 5.65 13.34 14.37
C ASN A 95 6.80 12.72 13.54
N ARG A 96 6.99 13.22 12.31
CA ARG A 96 8.04 12.79 11.37
C ARG A 96 9.12 13.85 11.17
N ASN A 97 9.06 14.97 11.91
CA ASN A 97 9.96 16.12 11.76
C ASN A 97 10.03 16.65 10.32
N ILE A 98 8.91 16.60 9.59
CA ILE A 98 8.82 17.17 8.24
C ILE A 98 8.20 18.55 8.33
N LYS A 99 8.90 19.55 7.77
CA LYS A 99 8.34 20.89 7.64
C LYS A 99 7.19 20.85 6.62
N THR A 100 6.03 21.35 7.03
CA THR A 100 4.82 21.46 6.21
C THR A 100 5.07 22.18 4.89
N ASP A 101 6.00 23.13 4.87
CA ASP A 101 6.30 23.98 3.71
C ASP A 101 6.94 23.19 2.54
N ILE A 102 7.45 21.97 2.79
CA ILE A 102 8.03 21.06 1.79
C ILE A 102 6.91 20.33 1.01
N VAL A 103 5.73 20.22 1.60
CA VAL A 103 4.57 19.52 1.05
C VAL A 103 3.60 20.61 0.65
N THR A 104 3.59 21.00 -0.63
CA THR A 104 2.69 22.05 -1.14
C THR A 104 1.24 21.79 -0.66
N LEU A 105 0.82 22.53 0.37
CA LEU A 105 -0.47 22.42 1.07
C LEU A 105 -1.64 22.97 0.23
N ASP A 106 -1.41 23.25 -1.05
CA ASP A 106 -2.40 23.71 -2.02
C ASP A 106 -3.20 22.55 -2.65
N ALA A 107 -2.92 21.30 -2.27
CA ALA A 107 -3.72 20.16 -2.68
C ALA A 107 -5.13 20.24 -2.03
N PRO A 108 -6.21 20.05 -2.81
CA PRO A 108 -7.57 20.02 -2.25
C PRO A 108 -7.76 18.90 -1.23
N HIS A 109 -7.28 17.69 -1.57
CA HIS A 109 -7.24 16.54 -0.67
C HIS A 109 -5.84 15.94 -0.62
N VAL A 110 -5.50 15.39 0.55
CA VAL A 110 -4.24 14.66 0.77
C VAL A 110 -4.57 13.24 1.15
N TRP A 111 -4.01 12.29 0.42
CA TRP A 111 -4.15 10.88 0.67
C TRP A 111 -2.83 10.29 1.14
N LEU A 112 -2.85 9.53 2.23
CA LEU A 112 -1.70 8.78 2.69
C LEU A 112 -1.84 7.32 2.27
N ILE A 113 -0.87 6.82 1.53
CA ILE A 113 -0.68 5.38 1.34
C ILE A 113 0.37 4.83 2.29
N GLY A 114 0.06 3.65 2.82
CA GLY A 114 0.91 2.92 3.73
C GLY A 114 0.65 1.43 3.65
N ARG A 115 1.36 0.68 4.48
CA ARG A 115 1.24 -0.79 4.56
C ARG A 115 1.40 -1.48 3.19
N PHE A 116 2.13 -0.86 2.25
CA PHE A 116 2.34 -1.43 0.93
C PHE A 116 3.39 -2.53 1.01
N VAL A 117 2.91 -3.77 0.96
CA VAL A 117 3.74 -4.98 0.99
C VAL A 117 3.32 -5.96 -0.10
N VAL A 118 4.29 -6.69 -0.66
CA VAL A 118 4.06 -7.88 -1.49
C VAL A 118 5.04 -8.95 -1.05
N ASP A 119 4.54 -10.11 -0.63
CA ASP A 119 5.40 -11.18 -0.11
C ASP A 119 6.10 -11.93 -1.24
N SER A 120 7.32 -11.49 -1.56
CA SER A 120 8.14 -12.11 -2.60
C SER A 120 8.45 -13.59 -2.36
N ARG A 121 8.35 -14.10 -1.13
CA ARG A 121 8.66 -15.50 -0.81
C ARG A 121 7.60 -16.45 -1.34
N VAL A 122 6.32 -16.04 -1.30
CA VAL A 122 5.23 -16.81 -1.89
C VAL A 122 5.47 -16.99 -3.39
N PHE A 123 5.88 -15.92 -4.08
CA PHE A 123 6.22 -15.97 -5.50
C PHE A 123 7.50 -16.75 -5.80
N ALA A 124 8.50 -16.72 -4.92
CA ALA A 124 9.73 -17.50 -5.09
C ALA A 124 9.53 -19.01 -4.91
N LYS A 125 8.64 -19.40 -3.98
CA LYS A 125 8.31 -20.81 -3.70
C LYS A 125 7.35 -21.40 -4.72
N ASN A 126 6.49 -20.58 -5.34
CA ASN A 126 5.51 -21.03 -6.32
C ASN A 126 5.84 -20.48 -7.72
N LYS A 127 6.46 -21.33 -8.56
CA LYS A 127 6.83 -20.99 -9.95
C LYS A 127 5.64 -20.57 -10.81
N TYR A 128 4.43 -21.05 -10.53
CA TYR A 128 3.22 -20.67 -11.26
C TYR A 128 2.76 -19.25 -10.92
N LEU A 129 3.00 -18.80 -9.68
CA LEU A 129 2.66 -17.45 -9.25
C LEU A 129 3.71 -16.41 -9.64
N LEU A 130 4.98 -16.82 -9.79
CA LEU A 130 6.12 -15.92 -10.04
C LEU A 130 5.86 -14.87 -11.15
N PRO A 131 5.26 -15.21 -12.32
CA PRO A 131 4.97 -14.22 -13.37
C PRO A 131 4.00 -13.10 -12.93
N TYR A 132 3.20 -13.33 -11.89
CA TYR A 132 2.16 -12.40 -11.44
C TYR A 132 2.61 -11.44 -10.34
N ARG A 133 3.84 -11.57 -9.82
CA ARG A 133 4.36 -10.70 -8.75
C ARG A 133 4.25 -9.21 -9.11
N ASN A 134 4.64 -8.85 -10.32
CA ASN A 134 4.55 -7.47 -10.79
C ASN A 134 3.10 -7.02 -11.01
N SER A 135 2.21 -7.95 -11.40
CA SER A 135 0.79 -7.68 -11.49
C SER A 135 0.20 -7.33 -10.13
N VAL A 136 0.64 -7.97 -9.03
CA VAL A 136 0.18 -7.61 -7.68
C VAL A 136 0.55 -6.17 -7.31
N TYR A 137 1.80 -5.76 -7.52
CA TYR A 137 2.19 -4.36 -7.29
C TYR A 137 1.33 -3.39 -8.10
N LYS A 138 1.06 -3.73 -9.38
CA LYS A 138 0.27 -2.88 -10.27
C LYS A 138 -1.19 -2.81 -9.85
N LEU A 139 -1.82 -3.94 -9.55
CA LEU A 139 -3.22 -4.00 -9.13
C LEU A 139 -3.47 -3.17 -7.87
N LEU A 140 -2.62 -3.32 -6.85
CA LEU A 140 -2.74 -2.54 -5.61
C LEU A 140 -2.67 -1.03 -5.86
N MET A 141 -1.73 -0.56 -6.71
CA MET A 141 -1.67 0.86 -7.08
C MET A 141 -2.82 1.30 -7.97
N LEU A 142 -3.28 0.46 -8.89
CA LEU A 142 -4.40 0.77 -9.79
C LEU A 142 -5.69 0.99 -8.99
N GLU A 143 -5.95 0.20 -7.95
CA GLU A 143 -7.11 0.41 -7.08
C GLU A 143 -7.03 1.75 -6.35
N VAL A 144 -5.88 2.07 -5.75
CA VAL A 144 -5.70 3.37 -5.09
C VAL A 144 -5.89 4.51 -6.08
N ILE A 145 -5.21 4.49 -7.24
CA ILE A 145 -5.37 5.57 -8.24
C ILE A 145 -6.80 5.62 -8.77
N GLY A 146 -7.46 4.47 -8.91
CA GLY A 146 -8.85 4.36 -9.36
C GLY A 146 -9.82 5.12 -8.46
N LEU A 147 -9.58 5.15 -7.16
CA LEU A 147 -10.34 5.95 -6.19
C LEU A 147 -10.10 7.46 -6.36
N LEU A 148 -8.87 7.86 -6.69
CA LEU A 148 -8.40 9.25 -6.58
C LEU A 148 -8.39 10.01 -7.91
N LYS A 149 -8.44 9.30 -9.05
CA LYS A 149 -8.22 9.86 -10.40
C LYS A 149 -9.13 11.04 -10.79
N ASN A 150 -10.28 11.20 -10.13
CA ASN A 150 -11.23 12.26 -10.46
C ASN A 150 -10.78 13.64 -9.95
N ASN A 151 -9.74 13.70 -9.10
CA ASN A 151 -9.17 14.94 -8.58
C ASN A 151 -7.66 15.00 -8.91
N PRO A 152 -7.27 15.45 -10.12
CA PRO A 152 -5.87 15.38 -10.56
C PRO A 152 -4.89 16.23 -9.73
N GLN A 153 -5.39 17.22 -8.99
CA GLN A 153 -4.59 18.09 -8.11
C GLN A 153 -4.43 17.53 -6.69
N ASP A 154 -5.12 16.44 -6.35
CA ASP A 154 -4.92 15.80 -5.04
C ASP A 154 -3.48 15.30 -4.91
N LEU A 155 -3.01 15.25 -3.67
CA LEU A 155 -1.67 14.82 -3.33
C LEU A 155 -1.70 13.43 -2.71
N LEU A 156 -0.91 12.53 -3.23
CA LEU A 156 -0.64 11.23 -2.62
C LEU A 156 0.70 11.30 -1.90
N ILE A 157 0.69 11.07 -0.59
CA ILE A 157 1.88 10.87 0.25
C ILE A 157 2.01 9.37 0.52
N ALA A 158 3.24 8.84 0.48
CA ALA A 158 3.52 7.45 0.78
C ALA A 158 4.53 7.32 1.90
N GLU A 159 4.23 6.52 2.92
CA GLU A 159 5.24 5.96 3.81
C GLU A 159 5.74 4.64 3.20
N ILE A 160 6.89 4.73 2.52
CA ILE A 160 7.37 3.71 1.59
C ILE A 160 8.80 3.29 1.92
N ASP A 161 9.02 1.97 1.97
CA ASP A 161 10.37 1.40 2.05
C ASP A 161 11.23 1.85 0.85
N ILE A 162 12.51 2.13 1.10
CA ILE A 162 13.43 2.62 0.05
C ILE A 162 13.55 1.64 -1.12
N CYS A 163 13.52 0.32 -0.87
CA CYS A 163 13.58 -0.67 -1.94
C CYS A 163 12.30 -0.67 -2.78
N LEU A 164 11.13 -0.46 -2.17
CA LEU A 164 9.87 -0.28 -2.88
C LEU A 164 9.83 1.03 -3.67
N LEU A 165 10.36 2.13 -3.14
CA LEU A 165 10.47 3.41 -3.85
C LEU A 165 11.33 3.26 -5.13
N ARG A 166 12.40 2.47 -5.08
CA ARG A 166 13.20 2.12 -6.28
C ARG A 166 12.39 1.32 -7.29
N LYS A 167 11.58 0.35 -6.86
CA LYS A 167 10.69 -0.42 -7.75
C LYS A 167 9.63 0.48 -8.40
N PHE A 168 9.08 1.44 -7.67
CA PHE A 168 8.12 2.40 -8.23
C PHE A 168 8.72 3.19 -9.39
N ARG A 169 9.97 3.64 -9.27
CA ARG A 169 10.68 4.30 -10.38
C ARG A 169 10.79 3.40 -11.61
N LEU A 170 11.06 2.11 -11.44
CA LEU A 170 11.08 1.13 -12.54
C LEU A 170 9.69 0.89 -13.17
N LEU A 171 8.62 1.19 -12.44
CA LEU A 171 7.24 1.17 -12.92
C LEU A 171 6.78 2.53 -13.47
N ASN A 172 7.69 3.50 -13.67
CA ASN A 172 7.39 4.87 -14.06
C ASN A 172 6.50 5.64 -13.07
N ILE A 173 6.53 5.26 -11.78
CA ILE A 173 5.94 6.03 -10.68
C ILE A 173 7.09 6.80 -10.00
N VAL A 174 7.22 8.08 -10.34
CA VAL A 174 8.29 8.94 -9.84
C VAL A 174 7.78 9.83 -8.73
N MET A 175 8.04 9.45 -7.47
CA MET A 175 7.65 10.22 -6.29
C MET A 175 8.82 11.09 -5.80
N THR A 176 8.49 12.29 -5.31
CA THR A 176 9.44 13.22 -4.69
C THR A 176 9.59 12.89 -3.21
N GLN A 177 10.81 12.59 -2.78
CA GLN A 177 11.07 12.30 -1.37
C GLN A 177 11.00 13.59 -0.53
N ILE A 178 10.24 13.58 0.56
CA ILE A 178 9.96 14.76 1.41
C ILE A 178 10.50 14.63 2.84
N GLY A 179 11.17 13.53 3.17
CA GLY A 179 11.77 13.32 4.49
C GLY A 179 12.98 12.37 4.46
N LYS A 180 13.78 12.40 5.53
CA LYS A 180 14.88 11.43 5.68
C LYS A 180 14.33 10.03 5.94
N PRO A 181 14.97 8.97 5.41
CA PRO A 181 14.59 7.61 5.75
C PRO A 181 14.76 7.33 7.25
N ARG A 182 13.87 6.51 7.81
CA ARG A 182 13.88 6.08 9.22
C ARG A 182 13.47 4.62 9.33
N LEU A 183 13.95 3.94 10.36
CA LEU A 183 13.59 2.55 10.63
C LEU A 183 12.16 2.49 11.20
N LEU A 184 11.28 1.71 10.54
CA LEU A 184 9.87 1.50 10.88
C LEU A 184 9.47 0.08 10.50
N TYR A 185 8.81 -0.66 11.40
CA TYR A 185 8.28 -2.00 11.10
C TYR A 185 9.31 -2.93 10.44
N GLY A 186 10.56 -2.86 10.92
CA GLY A 186 11.68 -3.64 10.42
C GLY A 186 12.31 -3.17 9.11
N SER A 187 11.89 -2.04 8.53
CA SER A 187 12.38 -1.51 7.24
C SER A 187 12.77 -0.03 7.31
N TYR A 188 13.72 0.42 6.48
CA TYR A 188 13.99 1.84 6.33
C TYR A 188 12.99 2.45 5.34
N ALA A 189 12.00 3.16 5.89
CA ALA A 189 10.97 3.85 5.13
C ALA A 189 11.23 5.35 5.06
N SER A 190 10.82 5.96 3.95
CA SER A 190 10.84 7.40 3.73
C SER A 190 9.45 7.88 3.35
N LEU A 191 9.18 9.17 3.59
CA LEU A 191 8.02 9.83 3.01
C LEU A 191 8.34 10.33 1.62
N ALA A 192 7.47 10.02 0.67
CA ALA A 192 7.52 10.55 -0.67
C ALA A 192 6.13 11.01 -1.11
N CYS A 193 6.03 11.96 -2.04
CA CYS A 193 4.76 12.47 -2.53
C CYS A 193 4.71 12.55 -4.06
N ILE A 194 3.50 12.55 -4.61
CA ILE A 194 3.22 12.68 -6.04
C ILE A 194 1.80 13.25 -6.22
N ARG A 195 1.56 14.04 -7.27
CA ARG A 195 0.20 14.46 -7.62
C ARG A 195 -0.52 13.35 -8.38
N ILE A 196 -1.84 13.27 -8.21
CA ILE A 196 -2.64 12.24 -8.91
C ILE A 196 -2.50 12.35 -10.44
N LYS A 197 -2.44 13.57 -11.00
CA LYS A 197 -2.21 13.77 -12.44
C LYS A 197 -0.97 13.05 -12.97
N ASP A 198 0.10 12.97 -12.18
CA ASP A 198 1.38 12.37 -12.58
C ASP A 198 1.34 10.83 -12.49
N LEU A 199 0.34 10.26 -11.80
CA LEU A 199 0.06 8.83 -11.76
C LEU A 199 -0.80 8.36 -12.96
N MET A 200 -1.41 9.28 -13.71
CA MET A 200 -2.34 8.92 -14.78
C MET A 200 -1.67 8.18 -15.94
N GLN A 201 -0.40 8.47 -16.23
CA GLN A 201 0.35 7.71 -17.24
C GLN A 201 0.48 6.24 -16.84
N PHE A 202 0.85 5.97 -15.58
CA PHE A 202 0.90 4.62 -15.04
C PHE A 202 -0.49 3.96 -15.05
N TYR A 203 -1.52 4.68 -14.61
CA TYR A 203 -2.90 4.16 -14.57
C TYR A 203 -3.38 3.76 -15.96
N ASN A 204 -3.28 4.65 -16.94
CA ASN A 204 -3.77 4.42 -18.29
C ASN A 204 -3.03 3.23 -18.94
N ALA A 205 -1.69 3.18 -18.82
CA ALA A 205 -0.87 2.12 -19.38
C ALA A 205 -1.13 0.73 -18.79
N ASN A 206 -1.73 0.65 -17.59
CA ASN A 206 -1.97 -0.60 -16.89
C ASN A 206 -3.46 -0.88 -16.62
N SER A 207 -4.37 0.03 -16.99
CA SER A 207 -5.82 -0.09 -16.75
C SER A 207 -6.45 -1.31 -17.43
N ASP A 208 -5.81 -1.85 -18.47
CA ASP A 208 -6.23 -3.11 -19.08
C ASP A 208 -6.11 -4.31 -18.11
N LEU A 209 -5.25 -4.25 -17.10
CA LEU A 209 -5.16 -5.27 -16.06
C LEU A 209 -6.44 -5.33 -15.22
N THR A 210 -7.21 -4.25 -15.12
CA THR A 210 -8.52 -4.26 -14.46
C THR A 210 -9.66 -4.52 -15.46
N LYS A 211 -9.49 -4.21 -16.75
CA LYS A 211 -10.50 -4.41 -17.81
C LYS A 211 -10.53 -5.79 -18.48
N LYS A 212 -9.40 -6.44 -18.75
CA LYS A 212 -9.31 -7.75 -19.48
C LYS A 212 -9.88 -8.95 -18.69
N MET A 213 -10.62 -8.67 -17.65
CA MET A 213 -10.59 -9.42 -16.40
C MET A 213 -11.98 -9.53 -15.74
N GLN A 214 -12.99 -8.92 -16.37
CA GLN A 214 -14.41 -9.07 -16.03
C GLN A 214 -15.07 -10.28 -16.73
N PHE A 215 -14.34 -11.02 -17.60
CA PHE A 215 -14.92 -12.03 -18.49
C PHE A 215 -14.95 -13.48 -17.97
N TYR A 216 -14.70 -13.73 -16.68
CA TYR A 216 -14.75 -15.10 -16.11
C TYR A 216 -15.71 -15.26 -14.93
N VAL A 217 -16.79 -14.49 -14.93
CA VAL A 217 -17.95 -14.78 -14.07
C VAL A 217 -19.17 -14.96 -14.98
N SER A 218 -19.30 -16.15 -15.53
CA SER A 218 -20.53 -16.68 -16.13
C SER A 218 -20.77 -18.06 -15.56
#